data_AF-A0A268UA84-F1
#
_entry.id   AF-A0A268UA84-F1
#
_cell.length_a   1.000
_cell.length_b   1.000
_cell.length_c   1.000
_cell.angle_alpha   90.00
_cell.angle_beta   90.00
_cell.angle_gamma   90.00
#
_symmetry.space_group_name_H-M   'P 1'
#
loop_
_entity.id
_entity.type
_entity.pdbx_description
1 polymer ?
#
loop_
_entity_poly.entity_id
_entity_poly.type
_entity_poly.pdbx_seq_one_letter_code
_entity_poly.pdbx_strand_id
1 'polypeptide(L)'
;MNLKEFFSNSFSKEKQRYITGVLIIAALALILYVNEIILVWFILGIAYLVGFSESIKLFDCKSHSVMYVLAVIVWIFAGLNGRPLESSIFIAMLMAGYLGYKKSFNPKQILPFIYPSIPFLVLFSVYKDFGRVAIIWLIVVVALTDIGAYFGGKAFGRTPFTPTSPNKTLEGAVIGLAIAVAVGSFFGIGVGTNFIIGIFVSFAISLSAILGDLYESYLKRNANLKDSGKLLPGHGGVLDRLDAILFGAITMHFLLYFLTIWKEPSVIFI
;
A
#
# COMPACT_ATOMS: atom_id res chain seq x y z
N MET A 1 -17.99 8.88 -35.32
CA MET A 1 -17.68 9.36 -33.95
C MET A 1 -17.23 10.80 -34.07
N ASN A 2 -18.03 11.75 -33.60
CA ASN A 2 -17.87 13.17 -33.93
C ASN A 2 -16.75 13.80 -33.08
N LEU A 3 -15.89 14.65 -33.65
CA LEU A 3 -14.74 15.26 -32.94
C LEU A 3 -15.18 15.99 -31.66
N LYS A 4 -16.36 16.63 -31.66
CA LYS A 4 -16.97 17.24 -30.47
C LYS A 4 -17.32 16.25 -29.36
N GLU A 5 -17.80 15.05 -29.70
CA GLU A 5 -18.07 13.99 -28.71
C GLU A 5 -16.79 13.42 -28.13
N PHE A 6 -15.72 13.31 -28.93
CA PHE A 6 -14.41 12.86 -28.46
C PHE A 6 -13.79 13.85 -27.48
N PHE A 7 -13.77 15.15 -27.80
CA PHE A 7 -13.26 16.19 -26.90
C PHE A 7 -14.13 16.34 -25.64
N SER A 8 -15.46 16.28 -25.76
CA SER A 8 -16.39 16.33 -24.63
C SER A 8 -16.19 15.15 -23.67
N ASN A 9 -16.03 13.93 -24.20
CA ASN A 9 -15.81 12.73 -23.39
C ASN A 9 -14.40 12.63 -22.80
N SER A 10 -13.39 13.21 -23.46
CA SER A 10 -12.03 13.31 -22.91
C SER A 10 -11.98 14.30 -21.75
N PHE A 11 -12.59 15.48 -21.93
CA PHE A 11 -12.60 16.53 -20.93
C PHE A 11 -13.43 16.14 -19.69
N SER A 12 -14.54 15.43 -19.87
CA SER A 12 -15.35 14.92 -18.74
C SER A 12 -14.60 13.85 -17.93
N LYS A 13 -13.84 12.96 -18.58
CA LYS A 13 -13.00 11.96 -17.92
C LYS A 13 -11.83 12.56 -17.14
N GLU A 14 -11.16 13.59 -17.68
CA GLU A 14 -10.09 14.29 -16.98
C GLU A 14 -10.63 15.06 -15.78
N LYS A 15 -11.75 15.78 -15.94
CA LYS A 15 -12.44 16.47 -14.84
C LYS A 15 -12.80 15.51 -13.70
N GLN A 16 -13.31 14.32 -14.03
CA GLN A 16 -13.65 13.30 -13.04
C GLN A 16 -12.43 12.80 -12.26
N ARG A 17 -11.26 12.71 -12.90
CA ARG A 17 -10.01 12.38 -12.20
C ARG A 17 -9.62 13.45 -11.19
N TYR A 18 -9.57 14.72 -11.60
CA TYR A 18 -9.19 15.79 -10.67
C TYR A 18 -10.10 15.87 -9.45
N ILE A 19 -11.43 15.75 -9.64
CA ILE A 19 -12.40 15.78 -8.54
C ILE A 19 -12.17 14.62 -7.57
N THR A 20 -12.09 13.38 -8.07
CA THR A 20 -11.87 12.20 -7.22
C THR A 20 -10.53 12.31 -6.47
N GLY A 21 -9.47 12.79 -7.12
CA GLY A 21 -8.16 12.97 -6.49
C GLY A 21 -8.18 13.99 -5.35
N VAL A 22 -8.81 15.15 -5.56
CA VAL A 22 -8.98 16.17 -4.51
C VAL A 22 -9.80 15.63 -3.34
N LEU A 23 -10.87 14.87 -3.61
CA LEU A 23 -11.68 14.25 -2.57
C LEU A 23 -10.89 13.22 -1.75
N ILE A 24 -10.06 12.40 -2.39
CA ILE A 24 -9.20 11.42 -1.70
C ILE A 24 -8.20 12.15 -0.79
N ILE A 25 -7.53 13.20 -1.29
CA ILE A 25 -6.57 13.98 -0.50
C ILE A 25 -7.27 14.68 0.67
N ALA A 26 -8.44 15.28 0.44
CA ALA A 26 -9.21 15.94 1.49
C ALA A 26 -9.68 14.95 2.56
N ALA A 27 -10.17 13.77 2.16
CA ALA A 27 -10.56 12.71 3.07
C ALA A 27 -9.35 12.23 3.90
N LEU A 28 -8.21 11.98 3.26
CA LEU A 28 -6.99 11.58 3.93
C LEU A 28 -6.51 12.63 4.93
N ALA A 29 -6.51 13.91 4.54
CA ALA A 29 -6.14 15.01 5.43
C ALA A 29 -7.07 15.12 6.64
N LEU A 30 -8.39 14.97 6.42
CA LEU A 30 -9.38 14.97 7.50
C LEU A 30 -9.14 13.81 8.49
N ILE A 31 -8.88 12.60 7.98
CA ILE A 31 -8.60 11.42 8.82
C ILE A 31 -7.38 11.64 9.70
N LEU A 32 -6.29 12.14 9.11
CA LEU A 32 -5.04 12.43 9.83
C LEU A 32 -5.17 13.61 10.79
N TYR A 33 -6.07 14.57 10.49
CA TYR A 33 -6.38 15.68 11.37
C TYR A 33 -7.16 15.23 12.61
N VAL A 34 -8.23 14.45 12.42
CA VAL A 34 -9.05 13.91 13.52
C VAL A 34 -8.23 13.00 14.42
N ASN A 35 -7.31 12.19 13.84
CA ASN A 35 -6.35 11.37 14.59
C ASN A 35 -7.00 10.43 15.62
N GLU A 36 -8.18 9.92 15.29
CA GLU A 36 -8.92 8.96 16.12
C GLU A 36 -8.68 7.53 15.65
N ILE A 37 -8.22 6.66 16.55
CA ILE A 37 -7.84 5.27 16.20
C ILE A 37 -9.02 4.46 15.68
N ILE A 38 -10.22 4.65 16.24
CA ILE A 38 -11.43 3.94 15.82
C ILE A 38 -11.82 4.35 14.40
N LEU A 39 -11.71 5.64 14.08
CA LEU A 39 -11.99 6.15 12.73
C LEU A 39 -11.01 5.58 11.72
N VAL A 40 -9.72 5.58 12.03
CA VAL A 40 -8.67 5.02 11.17
C VAL A 40 -8.87 3.51 10.97
N TRP A 41 -9.14 2.77 12.05
CA TRP A 41 -9.44 1.33 11.98
C TRP A 41 -10.66 1.04 11.10
N PHE A 42 -11.73 1.83 11.21
CA PHE A 42 -12.94 1.63 10.42
C PHE A 42 -12.70 1.90 8.93
N ILE A 43 -12.03 3.01 8.59
CA ILE A 43 -11.78 3.40 7.21
C ILE A 43 -10.78 2.46 6.54
N LEU A 44 -9.67 2.13 7.21
CA LEU A 44 -8.73 1.13 6.71
C LEU A 44 -9.38 -0.24 6.59
N GLY A 45 -10.36 -0.58 7.43
CA GLY A 45 -11.14 -1.81 7.32
C GLY A 45 -11.98 -1.89 6.07
N ILE A 46 -12.67 -0.80 5.72
CA ILE A 46 -13.42 -0.72 4.46
C ILE A 46 -12.46 -0.86 3.28
N ALA A 47 -11.35 -0.10 3.28
CA ALA A 47 -10.34 -0.18 2.22
C ALA A 47 -9.74 -1.60 2.11
N TYR A 48 -9.48 -2.24 3.24
CA TYR A 48 -8.98 -3.61 3.30
C TYR A 48 -9.96 -4.61 2.71
N LEU A 49 -11.24 -4.60 3.09
CA LEU A 49 -12.24 -5.55 2.58
C LEU A 49 -12.46 -5.38 1.08
N VAL A 50 -12.47 -4.13 0.60
CA VAL A 50 -12.52 -3.85 -0.85
C VAL A 50 -11.27 -4.40 -1.53
N GLY A 51 -10.08 -4.06 -1.03
CA GLY A 51 -8.81 -4.53 -1.59
C GLY A 51 -8.69 -6.05 -1.57
N PHE A 52 -9.19 -6.71 -0.54
CA PHE A 52 -9.26 -8.17 -0.46
C PHE A 52 -10.17 -8.76 -1.54
N SER A 53 -11.29 -8.11 -1.84
CA SER A 53 -12.17 -8.53 -2.94
C SER A 53 -11.55 -8.33 -4.33
N GLU A 54 -10.75 -7.26 -4.49
CA GLU A 54 -9.98 -6.99 -5.71
C GLU A 54 -8.85 -8.02 -5.88
N SER A 55 -8.14 -8.37 -4.81
CA SER A 55 -7.03 -9.30 -4.87
C SER A 55 -7.44 -10.73 -5.26
N ILE A 56 -8.63 -11.18 -4.85
CA ILE A 56 -9.17 -12.48 -5.30
C ILE A 56 -9.22 -12.56 -6.83
N LYS A 57 -9.58 -11.45 -7.50
CA LYS A 57 -9.58 -11.36 -8.98
C LYS A 57 -8.16 -11.32 -9.52
N LEU A 58 -7.26 -10.56 -8.90
CA LEU A 58 -5.85 -10.47 -9.31
C LEU A 58 -5.11 -11.81 -9.22
N PHE A 59 -5.40 -12.62 -8.20
CA PHE A 59 -4.79 -13.95 -8.05
C PHE A 59 -5.48 -15.03 -8.88
N ASP A 60 -6.56 -14.70 -9.59
CA ASP A 60 -7.35 -15.65 -10.38
C ASP A 60 -7.71 -16.89 -9.54
N CYS A 61 -8.32 -16.65 -8.37
CA CYS A 61 -8.71 -17.71 -7.45
C CYS A 61 -10.22 -17.72 -7.20
N LYS A 62 -10.78 -18.92 -6.97
CA LYS A 62 -12.21 -19.08 -6.72
C LYS A 62 -12.57 -18.49 -5.37
N SER A 63 -13.47 -17.50 -5.38
CA SER A 63 -14.03 -16.88 -4.18
C SER A 63 -14.86 -17.89 -3.39
N HIS A 64 -14.53 -18.07 -2.10
CA HIS A 64 -15.36 -18.81 -1.15
C HIS A 64 -15.82 -17.87 -0.05
N SER A 65 -17.07 -18.00 0.41
CA SER A 65 -17.62 -17.15 1.48
C SER A 65 -16.76 -17.17 2.74
N VAL A 66 -16.15 -18.32 3.04
CA VAL A 66 -15.22 -18.49 4.17
C VAL A 66 -14.04 -17.51 4.11
N MET A 67 -13.53 -17.17 2.92
CA MET A 67 -12.41 -16.24 2.79
C MET A 67 -12.79 -14.83 3.26
N TYR A 68 -13.98 -14.36 2.88
CA TYR A 68 -14.47 -13.05 3.30
C TYR A 68 -14.78 -13.02 4.80
N VAL A 69 -15.36 -14.10 5.34
CA VAL A 69 -15.59 -14.23 6.79
C VAL A 69 -14.27 -14.16 7.56
N LEU A 70 -13.24 -14.89 7.12
CA LEU A 70 -11.92 -14.85 7.72
C LEU A 70 -11.25 -13.48 7.59
N ALA A 71 -11.41 -12.80 6.45
CA ALA A 71 -10.93 -11.42 6.27
C ALA A 71 -11.60 -10.45 7.26
N VAL A 72 -12.92 -10.53 7.43
CA VAL A 72 -13.62 -9.69 8.43
C VAL A 72 -13.12 -10.00 9.85
N ILE A 73 -12.97 -11.29 10.19
CA ILE A 73 -12.49 -11.70 11.52
C ILE A 73 -11.07 -11.19 11.76
N VAL A 74 -10.15 -11.29 10.79
CA VAL A 74 -8.77 -10.83 10.97
C VAL A 74 -8.72 -9.32 11.24
N TRP A 75 -9.56 -8.55 10.56
CA TRP A 75 -9.60 -7.11 10.73
C TRP A 75 -10.22 -6.68 12.07
N ILE A 76 -11.26 -7.38 12.51
CA ILE A 76 -11.86 -7.17 13.84
C ILE A 76 -10.84 -7.48 14.92
N PHE A 77 -10.16 -8.63 14.83
CA PHE A 77 -9.15 -9.02 15.81
C PHE A 77 -8.01 -8.02 15.88
N ALA A 78 -7.57 -7.50 14.74
CA ALA A 78 -6.54 -6.47 14.68
C ALA A 78 -6.89 -5.19 15.46
N GLY A 79 -8.17 -4.82 15.50
CA GLY A 79 -8.64 -3.69 16.31
C GLY A 79 -8.77 -4.03 17.80
N LEU A 80 -9.16 -5.26 18.14
CA LEU A 80 -9.47 -5.67 19.51
C LEU A 80 -8.25 -6.09 20.32
N ASN A 81 -7.32 -6.84 19.73
CA ASN A 81 -6.21 -7.46 20.47
C ASN A 81 -4.98 -6.57 20.61
N GLY A 82 -4.99 -5.37 20.00
CA GLY A 82 -3.86 -4.47 19.98
C GLY A 82 -2.61 -5.05 19.30
N ARG A 83 -2.70 -6.19 18.61
CA ARG A 83 -1.61 -6.90 17.93
C ARG A 83 -2.04 -7.34 16.52
N PRO A 84 -2.11 -6.39 15.55
CA PRO A 84 -2.60 -6.67 14.20
C PRO A 84 -1.82 -7.76 13.46
N LEU A 85 -0.50 -7.84 13.67
CA LEU A 85 0.35 -8.81 12.97
C LEU A 85 0.07 -10.25 13.39
N GLU A 86 -0.09 -10.51 14.69
CA GLU A 86 -0.40 -11.86 15.20
C GLU A 86 -1.74 -12.36 14.66
N SER A 87 -2.69 -11.45 14.45
CA SER A 87 -4.00 -11.75 13.85
C SER A 87 -3.84 -12.35 12.44
N SER A 88 -2.90 -11.83 11.64
CA SER A 88 -2.64 -12.33 10.29
C SER A 88 -2.14 -13.77 10.28
N ILE A 89 -1.20 -14.10 11.17
CA ILE A 89 -0.60 -15.43 11.29
C ILE A 89 -1.67 -16.43 11.71
N PHE A 90 -2.46 -16.07 12.73
CA PHE A 90 -3.55 -16.90 13.23
C PHE A 90 -4.56 -17.24 12.13
N ILE A 91 -5.01 -16.25 11.35
CA ILE A 91 -6.01 -16.45 10.30
C ILE A 91 -5.42 -17.19 9.09
N ALA A 92 -4.15 -16.95 8.73
CA ALA A 92 -3.47 -17.71 7.69
C ALA A 92 -3.37 -19.20 8.06
N MET A 93 -3.09 -19.53 9.33
CA MET A 93 -3.09 -20.91 9.83
C MET A 93 -4.48 -21.54 9.76
N LEU A 94 -5.53 -20.82 10.15
CA LEU A 94 -6.91 -21.32 10.04
C LEU A 94 -7.32 -21.57 8.58
N MET A 95 -6.94 -20.69 7.66
CA MET A 95 -7.21 -20.86 6.24
C MET A 95 -6.48 -22.09 5.68
N ALA A 96 -5.19 -22.27 6.02
CA ALA A 96 -4.42 -23.44 5.62
C ALA A 96 -5.06 -24.74 6.14
N GLY A 97 -5.50 -24.76 7.41
CA GLY A 97 -6.23 -25.88 8.00
C GLY A 97 -7.55 -26.19 7.29
N TYR A 98 -8.35 -25.15 6.96
CA TYR A 98 -9.60 -25.30 6.22
C TYR A 98 -9.39 -25.90 4.82
N LEU A 99 -8.37 -25.46 4.09
CA LEU A 99 -8.03 -26.00 2.77
C LEU A 99 -7.60 -27.47 2.85
N GLY A 100 -6.82 -27.83 3.87
CA GLY A 100 -6.44 -29.22 4.14
C GLY A 100 -7.66 -30.10 4.42
N TYR A 101 -8.59 -29.63 5.25
CA TYR A 101 -9.82 -30.34 5.59
C TYR A 101 -10.70 -30.61 4.36
N LYS A 102 -10.89 -29.61 3.49
CA LYS A 102 -11.73 -29.74 2.29
C LYS A 102 -11.12 -30.61 1.19
N LYS A 103 -9.83 -30.98 1.28
CA LYS A 103 -9.08 -31.69 0.22
C LYS A 103 -9.14 -31.01 -1.16
N SER A 104 -9.58 -29.75 -1.22
CA SER A 104 -9.71 -28.94 -2.44
C SER A 104 -8.63 -27.88 -2.45
N PHE A 105 -7.38 -28.33 -2.51
CA PHE A 105 -6.22 -27.47 -2.33
C PHE A 105 -5.97 -26.63 -3.59
N ASN A 106 -6.33 -25.35 -3.55
CA ASN A 106 -5.80 -24.36 -4.47
C ASN A 106 -4.94 -23.36 -3.67
N PRO A 107 -3.59 -23.48 -3.70
CA PRO A 107 -2.72 -22.64 -2.90
C PRO A 107 -2.85 -21.13 -3.21
N LYS A 108 -3.39 -20.77 -4.38
CA LYS A 108 -3.70 -19.36 -4.72
C LYS A 108 -4.68 -18.71 -3.74
N GLN A 109 -5.50 -19.49 -3.03
CA GLN A 109 -6.49 -18.98 -2.08
C GLN A 109 -5.85 -18.44 -0.79
N ILE A 110 -4.59 -18.76 -0.52
CA ILE A 110 -3.82 -18.19 0.60
C ILE A 110 -3.27 -16.81 0.22
N LEU A 111 -3.02 -16.54 -1.07
CA LEU A 111 -2.36 -15.32 -1.53
C LEU A 111 -3.08 -14.02 -1.11
N PRO A 112 -4.43 -13.90 -1.17
CA PRO A 112 -5.15 -12.73 -0.62
C PRO A 112 -4.87 -12.41 0.85
N PHE A 113 -4.55 -13.43 1.65
CA PHE A 113 -4.17 -13.28 3.07
C PHE A 113 -2.72 -12.84 3.24
N ILE A 114 -1.87 -13.06 2.24
CA ILE A 114 -0.50 -12.54 2.21
C ILE A 114 -0.52 -11.10 1.67
N TYR A 115 -1.03 -10.93 0.44
CA TYR A 115 -1.24 -9.63 -0.20
C TYR A 115 -2.72 -9.51 -0.59
N PRO A 116 -3.48 -8.53 -0.06
CA PRO A 116 -3.02 -7.33 0.63
C PRO A 116 -3.16 -7.39 2.16
N SER A 117 -3.65 -8.50 2.75
CA SER A 117 -4.07 -8.52 4.17
C SER A 117 -2.95 -8.19 5.16
N ILE A 118 -1.79 -8.84 5.06
CA ILE A 118 -0.64 -8.52 5.93
C ILE A 118 -0.23 -7.04 5.78
N PRO A 119 0.00 -6.50 4.58
CA PRO A 119 0.32 -5.10 4.41
C PRO A 119 -0.70 -4.12 5.01
N PHE A 120 -2.00 -4.38 4.89
CA PHE A 120 -3.04 -3.53 5.51
C PHE A 120 -2.98 -3.57 7.05
N LEU A 121 -2.77 -4.76 7.61
CA LEU A 121 -2.60 -4.92 9.05
C LEU A 121 -1.33 -4.22 9.54
N VAL A 122 -0.24 -4.29 8.78
CA VAL A 122 1.01 -3.59 9.08
C VAL A 122 0.82 -2.08 8.98
N LEU A 123 0.10 -1.58 7.96
CA LEU A 123 -0.23 -0.16 7.83
C LEU A 123 -1.00 0.36 9.06
N PHE A 124 -1.96 -0.42 9.56
CA PHE A 124 -2.65 -0.10 10.81
C PHE A 124 -1.71 -0.15 12.02
N SER A 125 -0.80 -1.13 12.10
CA SER A 125 0.24 -1.16 13.13
C SER A 125 1.16 0.05 13.08
N VAL A 126 1.59 0.53 11.90
CA VAL A 126 2.41 1.75 11.77
C VAL A 126 1.70 2.95 12.41
N TYR A 127 0.41 3.13 12.11
CA TYR A 127 -0.38 4.21 12.71
C TYR A 127 -0.46 4.07 14.24
N LYS A 128 -0.72 2.86 14.74
CA LYS A 128 -0.91 2.59 16.17
C LYS A 128 0.40 2.68 16.97
N ASP A 129 1.51 2.19 16.41
CA ASP A 129 2.80 2.08 17.08
C ASP A 129 3.63 3.39 16.95
N PHE A 130 3.56 4.09 15.81
CA PHE A 130 4.38 5.26 15.50
C PHE A 130 3.58 6.56 15.24
N GLY A 131 2.25 6.49 15.27
CA GLY A 131 1.37 7.64 15.15
C GLY A 131 1.21 8.19 13.73
N ARG A 132 0.37 9.23 13.59
CA ARG A 132 0.06 9.87 12.31
C ARG A 132 1.26 10.45 11.56
N VAL A 133 2.31 10.89 12.27
CA VAL A 133 3.50 11.48 11.64
C VAL A 133 4.24 10.43 10.80
N ALA A 134 4.29 9.18 11.25
CA ALA A 134 4.86 8.08 10.48
C ALA A 134 4.02 7.76 9.23
N ILE A 135 2.69 7.82 9.33
CA ILE A 135 1.81 7.66 8.15
C ILE A 135 2.01 8.79 7.14
N ILE A 136 2.12 10.05 7.60
CA ILE A 136 2.41 11.19 6.72
C ILE A 136 3.77 10.99 6.05
N TRP A 137 4.79 10.59 6.81
CA TRP A 137 6.12 10.30 6.28
C TRP A 137 6.07 9.24 5.17
N LEU A 138 5.40 8.12 5.43
CA LEU A 138 5.21 7.04 4.46
C LEU A 138 4.55 7.56 3.17
N ILE A 139 3.44 8.29 3.30
CA ILE A 139 2.69 8.83 2.15
C ILE A 139 3.55 9.82 1.36
N VAL A 140 4.27 10.70 2.04
CA VAL A 140 5.15 11.69 1.39
C VAL A 140 6.27 11.01 0.63
N VAL A 141 6.95 10.02 1.21
CA VAL A 141 8.02 9.30 0.53
C VAL A 141 7.46 8.61 -0.72
N VAL A 142 6.39 7.84 -0.59
CA VAL A 142 5.76 7.12 -1.73
C VAL A 142 5.32 8.11 -2.82
N ALA A 143 4.62 9.19 -2.46
CA ALA A 143 4.14 10.17 -3.42
C ALA A 143 5.30 10.86 -4.15
N LEU A 144 6.37 11.22 -3.45
CA LEU A 144 7.54 11.85 -4.07
C LEU A 144 8.34 10.87 -4.93
N THR A 145 8.40 9.59 -4.56
CA THR A 145 8.99 8.55 -5.40
C THR A 145 8.28 8.50 -6.75
N ASP A 146 6.95 8.43 -6.76
CA ASP A 146 6.16 8.35 -7.99
C ASP A 146 6.21 9.62 -8.82
N ILE A 147 6.03 10.78 -8.18
CA ILE A 147 6.07 12.10 -8.84
C ILE A 147 7.45 12.33 -9.45
N GLY A 148 8.51 12.10 -8.67
CA GLY A 148 9.88 12.28 -9.13
C GLY A 148 10.26 11.27 -10.21
N ALA A 149 9.77 10.02 -10.13
CA ALA A 149 9.98 9.03 -11.18
C ALA A 149 9.28 9.41 -12.48
N TYR A 150 8.06 9.93 -12.42
CA TYR A 150 7.32 10.40 -13.58
C TYR A 150 8.01 11.60 -14.26
N PHE A 151 8.32 12.66 -13.51
CA PHE A 151 8.92 13.87 -14.09
C PHE A 151 10.39 13.66 -14.46
N GLY A 152 11.16 12.96 -13.63
CA GLY A 152 12.54 12.60 -13.92
C GLY A 152 12.65 11.69 -15.14
N GLY A 153 11.75 10.70 -15.25
CA GLY A 153 11.69 9.82 -16.41
C GLY A 153 11.28 10.54 -17.69
N LYS A 154 10.39 11.53 -17.60
CA LYS A 154 10.01 12.36 -18.77
C LYS A 154 11.15 13.27 -19.24
N ALA A 155 11.94 13.82 -18.31
CA ALA A 155 13.01 14.76 -18.63
C ALA A 155 14.32 14.06 -19.05
N PHE A 156 14.67 12.94 -18.41
CA PHE A 156 15.98 12.30 -18.54
C PHE A 156 15.90 10.81 -18.91
N GLY A 157 14.71 10.23 -19.04
CA GLY A 157 14.52 8.80 -19.25
C GLY A 157 15.07 8.33 -20.60
N ARG A 158 15.94 7.32 -20.54
CA ARG A 158 16.52 6.67 -21.72
C ARG A 158 16.42 5.15 -21.62
N THR A 159 16.58 4.62 -20.41
CA THR A 159 16.68 3.18 -20.19
C THR A 159 15.37 2.64 -19.60
N PRO A 160 14.63 1.78 -20.32
CA PRO A 160 13.44 1.13 -19.77
C PRO A 160 13.76 0.31 -18.52
N PHE A 161 12.93 0.43 -17.49
CA PHE A 161 13.16 -0.19 -16.18
C PHE A 161 12.57 -1.60 -16.06
N THR A 162 11.43 -1.87 -16.72
CA THR A 162 10.73 -3.16 -16.64
C THR A 162 10.03 -3.50 -17.95
N PRO A 163 10.02 -4.79 -18.36
CA PRO A 163 9.24 -5.25 -19.52
C PRO A 163 7.73 -5.04 -19.34
N THR A 164 7.23 -5.09 -18.10
CA THR A 164 5.80 -5.01 -17.78
C THR A 164 5.25 -3.58 -17.89
N SER A 165 6.13 -2.58 -17.80
CA SER A 165 5.79 -1.16 -17.93
C SER A 165 6.90 -0.42 -18.69
N PRO A 166 6.89 -0.47 -20.03
CA PRO A 166 7.96 0.08 -20.86
C PRO A 166 8.16 1.60 -20.72
N ASN A 167 7.16 2.31 -20.18
CA ASN A 167 7.23 3.75 -19.93
C ASN A 167 7.99 4.12 -18.65
N LYS A 168 8.24 3.16 -17.74
CA LYS A 168 9.06 3.42 -16.55
C LYS A 168 10.52 3.37 -16.93
N THR A 169 11.30 4.37 -16.52
CA THR A 169 12.72 4.46 -16.83
C THR A 169 13.57 4.38 -15.58
N LEU A 170 14.78 3.85 -15.71
CA LEU A 170 15.72 3.70 -14.60
C LEU A 170 16.16 5.07 -14.07
N GLU A 171 16.40 6.02 -14.97
CA GLU A 171 16.77 7.40 -14.60
C GLU A 171 15.65 8.07 -13.81
N GLY A 172 14.39 7.86 -14.22
CA GLY A 172 13.23 8.32 -13.45
C GLY A 172 13.22 7.72 -12.05
N ALA A 173 13.31 6.41 -11.91
CA ALA A 173 13.30 5.73 -10.62
C ALA A 173 14.39 6.26 -9.66
N VAL A 174 15.61 6.48 -10.16
CA VAL A 174 16.72 7.04 -9.36
C VAL A 174 16.43 8.48 -8.92
N ILE A 175 15.89 9.33 -9.81
CA ILE A 175 15.52 10.71 -9.48
C ILE A 175 14.40 10.75 -8.43
N GLY A 176 13.35 9.93 -8.62
CA GLY A 176 12.25 9.81 -7.67
C GLY A 176 12.73 9.39 -6.29
N LEU A 177 13.60 8.37 -6.23
CA LEU A 177 14.21 7.92 -4.99
C LEU A 177 15.06 9.03 -4.34
N ALA A 178 15.89 9.75 -5.09
CA ALA A 178 16.71 10.81 -4.54
C ALA A 178 15.88 11.94 -3.91
N ILE A 179 14.80 12.36 -4.59
CA ILE A 179 13.88 13.39 -4.09
C ILE A 179 13.15 12.90 -2.83
N ALA A 180 12.61 11.68 -2.88
CA ALA A 180 11.87 11.09 -1.77
C ALA A 180 12.75 10.92 -0.52
N VAL A 181 14.02 10.51 -0.69
CA VAL A 181 14.99 10.42 0.40
C VAL A 181 15.30 11.80 0.98
N ALA A 182 15.61 12.78 0.13
CA ALA A 182 15.98 14.12 0.59
C ALA A 182 14.87 14.75 1.45
N VAL A 183 13.61 14.67 1.00
CA VAL A 183 12.47 15.23 1.73
C VAL A 183 12.05 14.34 2.91
N GLY A 184 11.98 13.03 2.72
CA GLY A 184 11.57 12.06 3.73
C GLY A 184 12.48 12.07 4.96
N SER A 185 13.78 12.35 4.79
CA SER A 185 14.75 12.36 5.90
C SER A 185 14.39 13.33 7.03
N PHE A 186 13.72 14.45 6.70
CA PHE A 186 13.26 15.42 7.70
C PHE A 186 12.11 14.89 8.56
N PHE A 187 11.25 14.03 8.00
CA PHE A 187 10.16 13.42 8.76
C PHE A 187 10.66 12.42 9.81
N GLY A 188 11.84 11.81 9.58
CA GLY A 188 12.49 10.97 10.58
C GLY A 188 12.67 11.69 11.93
N ILE A 189 13.00 12.99 11.90
CA ILE A 189 13.13 13.81 13.11
C ILE A 189 11.79 13.94 13.84
N GLY A 190 10.70 14.15 13.10
CA GLY A 190 9.35 14.29 13.65
C GLY A 190 8.79 13.02 14.30
N VAL A 191 9.31 11.84 13.94
CA VAL A 191 8.96 10.55 14.53
C VAL A 191 9.89 10.18 15.72
N GLY A 192 10.78 11.08 16.14
CA GLY A 192 11.72 10.83 17.24
C GLY A 192 12.96 10.01 16.84
N THR A 193 13.20 9.85 15.53
CA THR A 193 14.48 9.32 15.00
C THR A 193 15.44 10.47 14.68
N ASN A 194 16.64 10.16 14.17
CA ASN A 194 17.58 11.18 13.71
C ASN A 194 17.57 11.27 12.17
N PHE A 195 18.17 12.33 11.62
CA PHE A 195 18.20 12.55 10.18
C PHE A 195 18.84 11.39 9.40
N ILE A 196 19.88 10.76 9.95
CA ILE A 196 20.57 9.62 9.33
C ILE A 196 19.64 8.41 9.21
N ILE A 197 18.92 8.07 10.28
CA ILE A 197 17.87 7.04 10.26
C ILE A 197 16.78 7.44 9.26
N GLY A 198 16.39 8.71 9.22
CA GLY A 198 15.46 9.26 8.24
C GLY A 198 15.88 8.97 6.79
N ILE A 199 17.17 9.13 6.46
CA ILE A 199 17.72 8.79 5.13
C ILE A 199 17.52 7.29 4.85
N PHE A 200 17.98 6.42 5.74
CA PHE A 200 17.92 4.97 5.54
C PHE A 200 16.48 4.47 5.40
N VAL A 201 15.58 4.91 6.28
CA VAL A 201 14.17 4.52 6.27
C VAL A 201 13.47 5.04 5.01
N SER A 202 13.68 6.30 4.62
CA SER A 202 13.08 6.87 3.40
C SER A 202 13.59 6.18 2.14
N PHE A 203 14.88 5.84 2.11
CA PHE A 203 15.49 5.10 1.00
C PHE A 203 14.84 3.72 0.84
N ALA A 204 14.73 2.98 1.94
CA ALA A 204 14.13 1.65 1.93
C ALA A 204 12.64 1.69 1.58
N ILE A 205 11.87 2.64 2.11
CA ILE A 205 10.46 2.83 1.74
C ILE A 205 10.33 3.13 0.24
N SER A 206 11.14 4.04 -0.30
CA SER A 206 11.10 4.37 -1.73
C SER A 206 11.41 3.17 -2.61
N LEU A 207 12.36 2.32 -2.22
CA LEU A 207 12.69 1.11 -2.96
C LEU A 207 11.51 0.11 -2.91
N SER A 208 10.94 -0.10 -1.73
CA SER A 208 9.78 -0.98 -1.54
C SER A 208 8.54 -0.48 -2.26
N ALA A 209 8.32 0.83 -2.33
CA ALA A 209 7.25 1.47 -3.10
C ALA A 209 7.33 1.09 -4.58
N ILE A 210 8.52 1.22 -5.18
CA ILE A 210 8.79 0.82 -6.58
C ILE A 210 8.51 -0.68 -6.76
N LEU A 211 8.97 -1.52 -5.84
CA LEU A 211 8.75 -2.97 -5.90
C LEU A 211 7.26 -3.33 -5.79
N GLY A 212 6.51 -2.64 -4.94
CA GLY A 212 5.06 -2.86 -4.77
C GLY A 212 4.28 -2.54 -6.03
N ASP A 213 4.52 -1.39 -6.63
CA ASP A 213 3.90 -0.97 -7.90
C ASP A 213 4.27 -1.92 -9.06
N LEU A 214 5.51 -2.42 -9.11
CA LEU A 214 5.89 -3.48 -10.06
C LEU A 214 5.15 -4.80 -9.81
N TYR A 215 5.04 -5.22 -8.55
CA TYR A 215 4.36 -6.46 -8.19
C TYR A 215 2.88 -6.42 -8.54
N GLU A 216 2.18 -5.33 -8.19
CA GLU A 216 0.77 -5.17 -8.56
C GLU A 216 0.58 -5.07 -10.07
N SER A 217 1.46 -4.33 -10.76
CA SER A 217 1.47 -4.28 -12.22
C SER A 217 1.59 -5.67 -12.83
N TYR A 218 2.46 -6.54 -12.29
CA TYR A 218 2.60 -7.93 -12.72
C TYR A 218 1.33 -8.75 -12.47
N LEU A 219 0.75 -8.67 -11.26
CA LEU A 219 -0.50 -9.39 -10.93
C LEU A 219 -1.63 -9.02 -11.88
N LYS A 220 -1.78 -7.73 -12.20
CA LYS A 220 -2.79 -7.24 -13.15
C LYS A 220 -2.60 -7.85 -14.54
N ARG A 221 -1.37 -7.87 -15.06
CA ARG A 221 -1.08 -8.49 -16.36
C ARG A 221 -1.32 -9.99 -16.37
N ASN A 222 -0.93 -10.69 -15.31
CA ASN A 222 -1.16 -12.13 -15.19
C ASN A 222 -2.66 -12.48 -15.13
N ALA A 223 -3.50 -11.60 -14.58
CA ALA A 223 -4.95 -11.74 -14.57
C ALA A 223 -5.65 -11.21 -15.84
N ASN A 224 -4.90 -10.73 -16.85
CA ASN A 224 -5.44 -10.03 -18.03
C ASN A 224 -6.30 -8.79 -17.67
N LEU A 225 -5.97 -8.14 -16.54
CA LEU A 225 -6.62 -6.94 -16.05
C LEU A 225 -5.72 -5.71 -16.26
N LYS A 226 -6.35 -4.54 -16.34
CA LYS A 226 -5.65 -3.25 -16.38
C LYS A 226 -5.60 -2.56 -15.02
N ASP A 227 -6.71 -2.62 -14.30
CA ASP A 227 -6.95 -2.01 -13.00
C ASP A 227 -7.44 -3.12 -12.04
N SER A 228 -7.11 -3.04 -10.75
CA SER A 228 -7.51 -4.02 -9.72
C SER A 228 -9.02 -4.03 -9.49
N GLY A 229 -9.66 -2.88 -9.70
CA GLY A 229 -11.08 -2.65 -9.50
C GLY A 229 -11.62 -1.45 -10.27
N LYS A 230 -12.88 -1.10 -9.98
CA LYS A 230 -13.57 0.05 -10.61
C LYS A 230 -14.22 0.97 -9.57
N LEU A 231 -13.88 0.81 -8.29
CA LEU A 231 -14.56 1.50 -7.20
C LEU A 231 -14.30 3.01 -7.22
N LEU A 232 -13.09 3.43 -7.63
CA LEU A 232 -12.71 4.84 -7.67
C LEU A 232 -12.83 5.37 -9.10
N PRO A 233 -13.85 6.19 -9.42
CA PRO A 233 -14.09 6.64 -10.78
C PRO A 233 -12.89 7.43 -11.32
N GLY A 234 -12.36 6.96 -12.45
CA GLY A 234 -11.17 7.52 -13.09
C GLY A 234 -9.82 7.12 -12.47
N HIS A 235 -9.82 6.42 -11.33
CA HIS A 235 -8.64 6.02 -10.54
C HIS A 235 -8.47 4.50 -10.37
N GLY A 236 -9.42 3.67 -10.81
CA GLY A 236 -9.28 2.21 -10.75
C GLY A 236 -9.79 1.64 -9.42
N GLY A 237 -9.08 0.63 -8.89
CA GLY A 237 -9.40 0.02 -7.61
C GLY A 237 -8.70 0.66 -6.41
N VAL A 238 -8.97 0.11 -5.23
CA VAL A 238 -8.32 0.53 -3.98
C VAL A 238 -6.86 0.07 -3.95
N LEU A 239 -6.58 -1.13 -4.44
CA LEU A 239 -5.21 -1.65 -4.51
C LEU A 239 -4.33 -0.85 -5.46
N ASP A 240 -4.87 -0.41 -6.61
CA ASP A 240 -4.16 0.46 -7.56
C ASP A 240 -3.67 1.80 -6.96
N ARG A 241 -4.15 2.17 -5.77
CA ARG A 241 -3.80 3.42 -5.05
C ARG A 241 -2.97 3.18 -3.80
N LEU A 242 -3.01 1.96 -3.27
CA LEU A 242 -2.36 1.62 -2.01
C LEU A 242 -1.19 0.65 -2.20
N ASP A 243 -0.99 0.05 -3.37
CA ASP A 243 0.09 -0.90 -3.67
C ASP A 243 1.47 -0.48 -3.15
N ALA A 244 1.94 0.70 -3.53
CA ALA A 244 3.22 1.25 -3.09
C ALA A 244 3.23 1.58 -1.58
N ILE A 245 2.12 2.08 -1.04
CA ILE A 245 1.97 2.39 0.39
C ILE A 245 1.99 1.12 1.24
N LEU A 246 1.34 0.05 0.79
CA LEU A 246 1.25 -1.24 1.47
C LEU A 246 2.63 -1.89 1.60
N PHE A 247 3.44 -1.86 0.53
CA PHE A 247 4.82 -2.32 0.58
C PHE A 247 5.70 -1.41 1.45
N GLY A 248 5.56 -0.09 1.31
CA GLY A 248 6.28 0.87 2.13
C GLY A 248 5.97 0.74 3.63
N ALA A 249 4.72 0.44 3.99
CA ALA A 249 4.29 0.23 5.37
C ALA A 249 5.02 -0.95 6.03
N ILE A 250 5.17 -2.07 5.31
CA ILE A 250 5.93 -3.24 5.78
C ILE A 250 7.37 -2.84 6.10
N THR A 251 8.02 -2.14 5.16
CA THR A 251 9.41 -1.70 5.32
C THR A 251 9.56 -0.70 6.45
N MET A 252 8.66 0.28 6.55
CA MET A 252 8.68 1.27 7.63
C MET A 252 8.52 0.59 9.00
N HIS A 253 7.51 -0.26 9.16
CA HIS A 253 7.25 -0.94 10.43
C HIS A 253 8.46 -1.77 10.87
N PHE A 254 8.99 -2.58 9.97
CA PHE A 254 10.15 -3.42 10.23
C PHE A 254 11.38 -2.60 10.65
N LEU A 255 11.72 -1.56 9.88
CA LEU A 255 12.91 -0.75 10.16
C LEU A 255 12.76 0.08 11.43
N LEU A 256 11.60 0.70 11.64
CA LEU A 256 11.40 1.51 12.84
C LEU A 256 11.46 0.65 14.09
N TYR A 257 10.79 -0.51 14.13
CA TYR A 257 10.90 -1.44 15.26
C TYR A 257 12.34 -1.90 15.48
N PHE A 258 13.03 -2.34 14.42
CA PHE A 258 14.41 -2.81 14.51
C PHE A 258 15.35 -1.71 15.03
N LEU A 259 15.24 -0.50 14.51
CA LEU A 259 16.09 0.62 14.90
C LEU A 259 15.74 1.22 16.27
N THR A 260 14.47 1.15 16.71
CA THR A 260 14.10 1.55 18.07
C THR A 260 14.55 0.55 19.12
N ILE A 261 14.53 -0.76 18.84
CA ILE A 261 15.11 -1.79 19.73
C ILE A 261 16.60 -1.51 19.97
N TRP A 262 17.31 -1.01 18.94
CA TRP A 262 18.71 -0.61 19.07
C TRP A 262 18.93 0.68 19.89
N LYS A 263 17.91 1.53 20.05
CA LYS A 263 17.98 2.73 20.91
C LYS A 263 17.79 2.43 22.39
N GLU A 264 17.09 1.34 22.74
CA GLU A 264 16.95 0.88 24.12
C GLU A 264 17.47 -0.56 24.28
N PRO A 265 18.81 -0.75 24.42
CA PRO A 265 19.39 -2.07 24.70
C PRO A 265 18.91 -2.71 26.01
N SER A 266 18.24 -1.95 26.89
CA SER A 266 17.78 -2.41 28.21
C SER A 266 16.52 -3.29 28.17
N VAL A 267 15.86 -3.47 27.02
CA VAL A 267 14.61 -4.27 26.92
C VAL A 267 14.83 -5.64 26.26
N ILE A 268 16.08 -6.11 26.16
CA ILE A 268 16.39 -7.47 25.67
C ILE A 268 16.44 -8.51 26.81
N PHE A 269 16.25 -8.11 28.06
CA PHE A 269 16.05 -9.06 29.16
C PHE A 269 14.90 -8.60 30.06
N ILE A 270 13.73 -9.22 29.91
CA ILE A 270 12.80 -9.71 30.95
C ILE A 270 11.76 -10.60 30.25
#